data_AF-A0A351G1N4-F1
#
_entry.id   AF-A0A351G1N4-F1
#
_cell.length_a   1.000
_cell.length_b   1.000
_cell.length_c   1.000
_cell.angle_alpha   90.00
_cell.angle_beta   90.00
_cell.angle_gamma   90.00
#
_symmetry.space_group_name_H-M   'P 1'
#
loop_
_entity.id
_entity.type
_entity.pdbx_description
1 polymer ?
#
loop_
_entity_poly.entity_id
_entity_poly.type
_entity_poly.pdbx_seq_one_letter_code
_entity_poly.pdbx_strand_id
1 'polypeptide(L)'
;MWLRWWGLAAGGLTLFWLPVEDTTLTLLGLLAAGWGVWLAGWVAERVGYRVRGLSAAWRRVLAGGLAGLLLPLAALLLVLVKAGLHGHGFLDFSFYQLGWLLVRTPLWVALGGLVAWVVGRW
;
A
#
# COMPACT_ATOMS: atom_id res chain seq x y z
N MET A 1 -16.89 -4.14 1.51
CA MET A 1 -17.08 -4.71 2.89
C MET A 1 -16.15 -5.88 3.21
N TRP A 2 -15.79 -6.74 2.25
CA TRP A 2 -14.81 -7.83 2.45
C TRP A 2 -13.35 -7.35 2.46
N LEU A 3 -13.02 -6.29 1.71
CA LEU A 3 -11.67 -5.72 1.69
C LEU A 3 -11.16 -5.33 3.08
N ARG A 4 -12.01 -4.83 3.98
CA ARG A 4 -11.58 -4.46 5.35
C ARG A 4 -10.99 -5.64 6.13
N TRP A 5 -11.59 -6.83 5.97
CA TRP A 5 -11.18 -8.04 6.69
C TRP A 5 -9.88 -8.59 6.09
N TRP A 6 -9.77 -8.55 4.76
CA TRP A 6 -8.51 -8.85 4.08
C TRP A 6 -7.37 -7.93 4.51
N GLY A 7 -7.64 -6.63 4.66
CA GLY A 7 -6.64 -5.66 5.13
C GLY A 7 -6.20 -5.93 6.56
N LEU A 8 -7.13 -6.25 7.45
CA LEU A 8 -6.79 -6.61 8.83
C LEU A 8 -6.00 -7.92 8.91
N ALA A 9 -6.40 -8.94 8.14
CA ALA A 9 -5.69 -10.21 8.09
C ALA A 9 -4.29 -10.06 7.48
N ALA A 10 -4.17 -9.38 6.34
CA ALA A 10 -2.88 -9.07 5.72
C ALA A 10 -2.02 -8.21 6.66
N GLY A 11 -2.62 -7.25 7.37
CA GLY A 11 -1.96 -6.40 8.37
C GLY A 11 -1.38 -7.22 9.51
N GLY A 12 -2.19 -8.09 10.11
CA GLY A 12 -1.76 -9.02 11.14
C GLY A 12 -0.65 -9.94 10.65
N LEU A 13 -0.79 -10.53 9.47
CA LEU A 13 0.27 -11.33 8.84
C LEU A 13 1.55 -10.52 8.64
N THR A 14 1.48 -9.29 8.13
CA THR A 14 2.68 -8.46 7.91
C THR A 14 3.35 -8.09 9.24
N LEU A 15 2.56 -7.86 10.29
CA LEU A 15 3.04 -7.48 11.62
C LEU A 15 3.68 -8.66 12.39
N PHE A 16 3.14 -9.87 12.25
CA PHE A 16 3.56 -11.05 13.04
C PHE A 16 4.34 -12.12 12.24
N TRP A 17 4.20 -12.19 10.91
CA TRP A 17 4.60 -13.37 10.12
C TRP A 17 5.96 -13.25 9.42
N LEU A 18 6.57 -12.09 9.25
CA LEU A 18 7.74 -12.00 8.35
C LEU A 18 9.09 -11.94 9.10
N PRO A 19 9.76 -13.08 9.39
CA PRO A 19 11.21 -13.15 9.55
C PRO A 19 11.93 -13.13 8.18
N VAL A 20 11.24 -12.71 7.11
CA VAL A 20 11.70 -12.73 5.71
C VAL A 20 12.16 -11.33 5.24
N GLU A 21 12.13 -10.34 6.14
CA GLU A 21 12.32 -8.91 5.82
C GLU A 21 13.75 -8.52 5.41
N ASP A 22 14.71 -9.43 5.55
CA ASP A 22 16.13 -9.08 5.46
C ASP A 22 16.84 -9.32 4.12
N THR A 23 16.23 -9.93 3.09
CA THR A 23 17.06 -10.45 1.97
C THR A 23 16.85 -9.84 0.60
N THR A 24 15.64 -9.41 0.19
CA THR A 24 15.44 -8.97 -1.20
C THR A 24 14.48 -7.80 -1.40
N LEU A 25 14.87 -6.87 -2.29
CA LEU A 25 14.00 -5.79 -2.77
C LEU A 25 12.76 -6.32 -3.48
N THR A 26 12.84 -7.52 -4.06
CA THR A 26 11.74 -8.15 -4.79
C THR A 26 10.54 -8.43 -3.88
N LEU A 27 10.76 -9.05 -2.72
CA LEU A 27 9.69 -9.33 -1.76
C LEU A 27 9.07 -8.05 -1.20
N LEU A 28 9.90 -7.04 -0.90
CA LEU A 28 9.42 -5.71 -0.52
C LEU A 28 8.53 -5.10 -1.62
N GLY A 29 8.97 -5.18 -2.88
CA GLY A 29 8.20 -4.68 -4.02
C GLY A 29 6.86 -5.38 -4.20
N LEU A 30 6.81 -6.71 -4.03
CA LEU A 30 5.58 -7.51 -4.10
C LEU A 30 4.62 -7.18 -2.96
N LEU A 31 5.13 -7.05 -1.73
CA LEU A 31 4.32 -6.63 -0.58
C LEU A 31 3.76 -5.23 -0.76
N ALA A 32 4.60 -4.27 -1.20
CA ALA A 32 4.17 -2.91 -1.50
C ALA A 32 3.09 -2.91 -2.60
N ALA A 33 3.28 -3.66 -3.68
CA ALA A 33 2.27 -3.78 -4.74
C ALA A 33 0.95 -4.35 -4.22
N GLY A 34 0.99 -5.43 -3.43
CA GLY A 34 -0.20 -6.05 -2.84
C GLY A 34 -0.97 -5.09 -1.91
N TRP A 35 -0.26 -4.39 -1.04
CA TRP A 35 -0.84 -3.37 -0.17
C TRP A 35 -1.38 -2.16 -0.94
N GLY A 36 -0.70 -1.76 -2.02
CA GLY A 36 -1.14 -0.67 -2.90
C GLY A 36 -2.43 -1.02 -3.63
N VAL A 37 -2.54 -2.24 -4.16
CA VAL A 37 -3.76 -2.77 -4.79
C VAL A 37 -4.91 -2.77 -3.80
N TRP A 38 -4.67 -3.29 -2.59
CA TRP A 38 -5.68 -3.35 -1.55
C TRP A 38 -6.17 -1.95 -1.13
N LEU A 39 -5.24 -1.03 -0.84
CA LEU A 39 -5.56 0.32 -0.42
C LEU A 39 -6.30 1.08 -1.54
N ALA A 40 -5.87 0.92 -2.79
CA ALA A 40 -6.53 1.51 -3.96
C ALA A 40 -7.98 1.02 -4.09
N GLY A 41 -8.20 -0.28 -3.97
CA GLY A 41 -9.56 -0.86 -3.97
C GLY A 41 -10.42 -0.35 -2.82
N TRP A 42 -9.86 -0.30 -1.61
CA TRP A 42 -10.56 0.17 -0.42
C TRP A 42 -10.93 1.67 -0.49
N VAL A 43 -9.99 2.52 -0.95
CA VAL A 43 -10.23 3.95 -1.16
C VAL A 43 -11.24 4.15 -2.28
N ALA A 44 -11.16 3.39 -3.38
CA ALA A 44 -12.12 3.47 -4.47
C ALA A 44 -13.56 3.10 -4.04
N GLU A 45 -13.74 2.07 -3.22
CA GLU A 45 -15.05 1.71 -2.62
C GLU A 45 -15.65 2.88 -1.82
N ARG A 46 -14.83 3.70 -1.16
CA ARG A 46 -15.29 4.79 -0.28
C ARG A 46 -15.39 6.16 -0.95
N VAL A 47 -14.46 6.48 -1.83
CA VAL A 47 -14.34 7.80 -2.47
C VAL A 47 -15.22 7.93 -3.71
N GLY A 48 -15.66 6.80 -4.29
CA GLY A 48 -16.41 6.74 -5.55
C GLY A 48 -17.67 7.61 -5.66
N TYR A 49 -18.18 8.16 -4.55
CA TYR A 49 -19.45 8.87 -4.49
C TYR A 49 -19.36 10.37 -4.19
N ARG A 50 -18.21 10.92 -3.76
CA ARG A 50 -18.17 12.30 -3.21
C ARG A 50 -17.64 13.38 -4.15
N VAL A 51 -16.86 13.02 -5.18
CA VAL A 51 -16.27 14.00 -6.11
C VAL A 51 -17.21 14.25 -7.30
N ARG A 52 -17.90 15.39 -7.29
CA ARG A 52 -18.75 15.84 -8.41
C ARG A 52 -17.88 16.40 -9.56
N GLY A 53 -18.35 16.29 -10.80
CA GLY A 53 -17.68 16.86 -11.99
C GLY A 53 -16.68 15.95 -12.71
N LEU A 54 -16.32 14.79 -12.16
CA LEU A 54 -15.47 13.80 -12.84
C LEU A 54 -16.27 12.57 -13.27
N SER A 55 -15.83 11.90 -14.34
CA SER A 55 -16.37 10.59 -14.70
C SER A 55 -16.04 9.55 -13.62
N ALA A 56 -16.85 8.50 -13.52
CA ALA A 56 -16.62 7.42 -12.55
C ALA A 56 -15.24 6.75 -12.76
N ALA A 57 -14.78 6.65 -14.00
CA ALA A 57 -13.45 6.14 -14.33
C ALA A 57 -12.34 7.02 -13.75
N TRP A 58 -12.41 8.34 -13.97
CA TRP A 58 -11.40 9.28 -13.46
C TRP A 58 -11.37 9.34 -11.94
N ARG A 59 -12.54 9.30 -11.27
CA ARG A 59 -12.61 9.22 -9.81
C ARG A 59 -11.82 8.03 -9.25
N ARG A 60 -11.95 6.86 -9.89
CA ARG A 60 -11.26 5.63 -9.46
C ARG A 60 -9.76 5.72 -9.71
N VAL A 61 -9.33 6.23 -10.86
CA VAL A 61 -7.91 6.46 -11.17
C VAL A 61 -7.28 7.38 -10.11
N LEU A 62 -7.92 8.50 -9.77
CA LEU A 62 -7.42 9.42 -8.75
C LEU A 62 -7.40 8.79 -7.36
N ALA A 63 -8.44 8.05 -6.99
CA ALA A 63 -8.50 7.31 -5.72
C ALA A 63 -7.37 6.28 -5.59
N GLY A 64 -7.12 5.52 -6.67
CA GLY A 64 -6.01 4.58 -6.74
C GLY A 64 -4.65 5.25 -6.74
N GLY A 65 -4.50 6.38 -7.44
CA GLY A 65 -3.28 7.17 -7.43
C GLY A 65 -2.96 7.72 -6.04
N LEU A 66 -3.98 8.21 -5.30
CA LEU A 66 -3.83 8.63 -3.91
C LEU A 66 -3.44 7.47 -3.00
N ALA A 67 -4.01 6.29 -3.19
CA ALA A 67 -3.57 5.10 -2.45
C ALA A 67 -2.10 4.76 -2.74
N GLY A 68 -1.67 4.83 -4.00
CA GLY A 68 -0.28 4.64 -4.39
C GLY A 68 0.66 5.70 -3.80
N LEU A 69 0.21 6.94 -3.66
CA LEU A 69 0.94 8.02 -3.00
C LEU A 69 1.13 7.74 -1.50
N LEU A 70 0.08 7.25 -0.84
CA LEU A 70 0.08 7.01 0.61
C LEU A 70 0.77 5.70 1.00
N LEU A 71 0.95 4.77 0.05
CA LEU A 71 1.52 3.45 0.30
C LEU A 71 2.92 3.50 0.95
N PRO A 72 3.92 4.25 0.44
CA PRO A 72 5.23 4.32 1.08
C PRO A 72 5.18 4.89 2.49
N LEU A 73 4.29 5.85 2.74
CA LEU A 73 4.10 6.45 4.08
C LEU A 73 3.49 5.43 5.05
N ALA A 74 2.49 4.67 4.61
CA ALA A 74 1.91 3.59 5.39
C ALA A 74 2.93 2.50 5.72
N ALA A 75 3.80 2.14 4.75
CA ALA A 75 4.89 1.20 4.97
C ALA A 75 5.89 1.72 6.02
N LEU A 76 6.32 2.98 5.92
CA LEU A 76 7.19 3.59 6.93
C LEU A 76 6.58 3.55 8.33
N LEU A 77 5.30 3.90 8.46
CA LEU A 77 4.59 3.84 9.74
C LEU A 77 4.55 2.42 10.30
N LEU A 78 4.29 1.42 9.45
CA LEU A 78 4.29 0.02 9.87
C LEU A 78 5.67 -0.43 10.36
N VAL A 79 6.75 -0.03 9.69
CA VAL A 79 8.13 -0.31 10.13
C VAL A 79 8.42 0.31 11.49
N LEU A 80 8.02 1.57 11.70
CA LEU A 80 8.20 2.24 13.00
C LEU A 80 7.42 1.55 14.12
N VAL A 81 6.16 1.17 13.85
CA VAL A 81 5.33 0.43 14.81
C VAL A 81 5.94 -0.93 15.12
N LYS A 82 6.38 -1.67 14.10
CA LYS A 82 6.95 -3.01 14.27
C LYS A 82 8.26 -2.98 15.07
N ALA A 83 9.16 -2.05 14.74
CA ALA A 83 10.40 -1.83 15.48
C ALA A 83 10.14 -1.47 16.95
N GLY A 84 9.13 -0.62 17.21
CA GLY A 84 8.72 -0.25 18.57
C GLY A 84 8.13 -1.42 19.37
N LEU A 85 7.35 -2.29 18.71
CA LEU A 85 6.70 -3.43 19.37
C LEU A 85 7.66 -4.57 19.72
N HIS A 86 8.67 -4.83 18.89
CA HIS A 86 9.59 -5.94 19.11
C HIS A 86 10.80 -5.58 19.98
N GLY A 87 11.03 -4.29 20.27
CA GLY A 87 12.05 -3.85 21.23
C GLY A 87 13.49 -4.23 20.87
N HIS A 88 13.76 -4.63 19.62
CA HIS A 88 15.12 -4.85 19.14
C HIS A 88 15.73 -3.54 18.64
N GLY A 89 17.01 -3.32 18.95
CA GLY A 89 17.74 -2.07 18.67
C GLY A 89 18.07 -1.81 17.19
N PHE A 90 17.41 -2.49 16.26
CA PHE A 90 17.61 -2.35 14.82
C PHE A 90 16.25 -2.35 14.09
N LEU A 91 16.26 -1.79 12.88
CA LEU A 91 15.08 -1.77 11.99
C LEU A 91 15.05 -3.04 11.15
N ASP A 92 13.86 -3.63 10.99
CA ASP A 92 13.63 -4.80 10.12
C ASP A 92 13.86 -4.49 8.63
N PHE A 93 13.96 -3.20 8.27
CA PHE A 93 14.25 -2.74 6.92
C PHE A 93 15.40 -1.74 6.94
N SER A 94 16.38 -1.94 6.05
CA SER A 94 17.48 -1.01 5.84
C SER A 94 17.00 0.34 5.30
N PHE A 95 17.75 1.41 5.57
CA PHE A 95 17.51 2.71 4.95
C PHE A 95 17.53 2.65 3.42
N TYR A 96 18.32 1.74 2.84
CA TYR A 96 18.34 1.51 1.39
C TYR A 96 16.99 0.97 0.87
N GLN A 97 16.40 -0.02 1.54
CA GLN A 97 15.08 -0.55 1.19
C GLN A 97 13.97 0.51 1.33
N LEU A 98 13.98 1.29 2.41
CA LEU A 98 13.02 2.36 2.63
C LEU A 98 13.17 3.48 1.59
N GLY A 99 14.42 3.88 1.29
CA GLY A 99 14.72 4.84 0.23
C GLY A 99 14.30 4.34 -1.15
N TRP A 100 14.53 3.05 -1.45
CA TRP A 100 14.11 2.42 -2.69
C TRP A 100 12.59 2.48 -2.89
N LEU A 101 11.82 2.29 -1.81
CA LEU A 101 10.37 2.38 -1.80
C LEU A 101 9.90 3.82 -2.04
N LEU A 102 10.48 4.78 -1.33
CA LEU A 102 10.13 6.21 -1.41
C LEU A 102 10.44 6.83 -2.78
N VAL A 103 11.61 6.55 -3.35
CA VAL A 103 11.99 7.08 -4.68
C VAL A 103 11.06 6.55 -5.78
N ARG A 104 10.42 5.40 -5.56
CA ARG A 104 9.44 4.79 -6.47
C ARG A 104 8.00 5.24 -6.23
N THR A 105 7.75 6.22 -5.36
CA THR A 105 6.41 6.80 -5.17
C THR A 105 5.68 7.10 -6.48
N PRO A 106 6.30 7.71 -7.52
CA PRO A 106 5.62 7.92 -8.79
C PRO A 106 5.13 6.63 -9.47
N LEU A 107 5.91 5.55 -9.37
CA LEU A 107 5.52 4.23 -9.89
C LEU A 107 4.32 3.68 -9.12
N TRP A 108 4.32 3.80 -7.79
CA TRP A 108 3.21 3.35 -6.95
C TRP A 108 1.92 4.11 -7.23
N VAL A 109 2.01 5.43 -7.47
CA VAL A 109 0.87 6.27 -7.89
C VAL A 109 0.30 5.77 -9.22
N ALA A 110 1.17 5.54 -10.22
CA ALA A 110 0.74 5.04 -11.53
C ALA A 110 0.08 3.66 -11.43
N LEU A 111 0.70 2.74 -10.68
CA LEU A 111 0.16 1.39 -10.46
C LEU A 111 -1.17 1.42 -9.70
N GLY A 112 -1.29 2.23 -8.65
CA GLY A 112 -2.53 2.37 -7.90
C GLY A 112 -3.67 2.90 -8.78
N GLY A 113 -3.40 3.91 -9.61
CA GLY A 113 -4.36 4.43 -10.57
C GLY A 113 -4.80 3.39 -11.62
N LEU A 114 -3.85 2.63 -12.16
CA LEU A 114 -4.10 1.57 -13.14
C LEU A 114 -4.95 0.45 -12.53
N VAL A 115 -4.59 -0.03 -11.34
CA VAL A 115 -5.32 -1.09 -10.63
C VAL A 115 -6.75 -0.66 -10.35
N ALA A 116 -6.95 0.54 -9.80
CA ALA A 116 -8.30 1.05 -9.50
C ALA A 116 -9.16 1.21 -10.75
N TRP A 117 -8.55 1.54 -11.89
CA TRP A 117 -9.23 1.59 -13.17
C TRP A 117 -9.66 0.19 -13.67
N VAL A 118 -8.78 -0.80 -13.62
CA VAL A 118 -9.07 -2.17 -14.04
C VAL A 118 -10.15 -2.78 -13.15
N VAL A 119 -9.99 -2.71 -11.83
CA VAL A 119 -10.95 -3.26 -10.87
C VAL A 119 -12.31 -2.60 -11.01
N GLY A 120 -12.36 -1.28 -11.29
CA GLY A 120 -13.63 -0.59 -11.47
C GLY A 120 -14.41 -0.97 -12.73
N ARG A 121 -13.80 -1.64 -13.71
CA ARG A 121 -14.50 -2.05 -14.93
C ARG A 121 -15.38 -3.29 -14.76
N TRP A 122 -15.24 -3.98 -13.62
CA TRP A 122 -16.01 -5.15 -13.23
C TRP A 122 -16.95 -4.78 -12.08
#